data_AF-A0A5J4Q9H9-F1
#
_entry.id   AF-A0A5J4Q9H9-F1
#
_cell.length_a   1.000
_cell.length_b   1.000
_cell.length_c   1.000
_cell.angle_alpha   90.00
_cell.angle_beta   90.00
_cell.angle_gamma   90.00
#
_symmetry.space_group_name_H-M   'P 1'
#
loop_
_entity.id
_entity.type
_entity.pdbx_description
1 polymer ?
#
loop_
_entity_poly.entity_id
_entity_poly.type
_entity_poly.pdbx_seq_one_letter_code
_entity_poly.pdbx_strand_id
1 'polypeptide(L)'
;MNDLLSLRLGVEYSGQGGNRDGVQAMSSNQLMSSIVNTPGIPAEALGLIGEIVPPIFYTDVKNTTKFDYLMIPLSLQVGKDLGGSWKSWRVYAGAGPFVSFLLSAKQVSKGKSKLYTDASKSQTLWSIIPPNIQPIITEMAPQLINALGGESVFGAADIKDDLRTVNAGVQGNLGLSYQCHRNKLFLEVGGNYGLVRLQKDTSNGSNHISSASIILGYAHRL
;
A
#
# COMPACT_ATOMS: atom_id res chain seq x y z
N MET A 1 -21.84 -36.56 15.19
CA MET A 1 -22.12 -35.62 14.09
C MET A 1 -20.83 -35.50 13.29
N ASN A 2 -20.84 -35.92 12.02
CA ASN A 2 -19.70 -35.76 11.11
C ASN A 2 -19.65 -34.30 10.66
N ASP A 3 -19.13 -33.43 11.51
CA ASP A 3 -19.06 -31.98 11.23
C ASP A 3 -17.85 -31.69 10.34
N LEU A 4 -17.83 -32.30 9.14
CA LEU A 4 -16.81 -32.09 8.13
C LEU A 4 -16.87 -30.69 7.51
N LEU A 5 -18.01 -30.00 7.62
CA LEU A 5 -18.30 -28.73 6.94
C LEU A 5 -18.91 -27.72 7.90
N SER A 6 -18.45 -26.47 7.87
CA SER A 6 -19.06 -25.34 8.59
C SER A 6 -18.95 -24.04 7.83
N LEU A 7 -19.91 -23.13 7.99
CA LEU A 7 -19.87 -21.78 7.44
C LEU A 7 -19.52 -20.78 8.55
N ARG A 8 -18.61 -19.84 8.27
CA ARG A 8 -18.18 -18.79 9.20
C ARG A 8 -18.30 -17.42 8.55
N LEU A 9 -19.06 -16.53 9.20
CA LEU A 9 -19.04 -15.09 8.94
C LEU A 9 -18.17 -14.41 10.00
N GLY A 10 -17.38 -13.41 9.60
CA GLY A 10 -16.52 -12.66 10.50
C GLY A 10 -16.63 -11.15 10.33
N VAL A 11 -16.05 -10.42 11.28
CA VAL A 11 -15.74 -8.99 11.19
C VAL A 11 -14.32 -8.82 11.71
N GLU A 12 -13.44 -8.26 10.89
CA GLU A 12 -12.01 -8.19 11.15
C GLU A 12 -11.47 -6.78 10.90
N TYR A 13 -10.51 -6.35 11.70
CA TYR A 13 -9.69 -5.18 11.40
C TYR A 13 -8.38 -5.66 10.77
N SER A 14 -8.00 -5.09 9.64
CA SER A 14 -6.81 -5.47 8.90
C SER A 14 -5.93 -4.26 8.61
N GLY A 15 -4.77 -4.21 9.26
CA GLY A 15 -3.68 -3.30 8.92
C GLY A 15 -2.86 -3.89 7.77
N GLN A 16 -2.87 -3.23 6.62
CA GLN A 16 -2.17 -3.64 5.42
C GLN A 16 -1.23 -2.53 4.97
N GLY A 17 -0.26 -2.84 4.11
CA GLY A 17 0.69 -1.82 3.69
C GLY A 17 2.02 -2.39 3.24
N GLY A 18 2.98 -1.49 3.06
CA GLY A 18 4.31 -1.84 2.59
C GLY A 18 5.33 -0.78 2.96
N ASN A 19 6.56 -1.25 3.18
CA ASN A 19 7.73 -0.39 3.31
C ASN A 19 8.54 -0.52 2.03
N ARG A 20 8.88 0.62 1.43
CA ARG A 20 9.83 0.72 0.32
C ARG A 20 11.00 1.55 0.80
N ASP A 21 12.19 0.97 0.77
CA ASP A 21 13.43 1.63 1.15
C ASP A 21 14.34 1.64 -0.09
N GLY A 22 14.93 2.80 -0.39
CA GLY A 22 15.78 2.99 -1.57
C GLY A 22 15.12 3.78 -2.70
N VAL A 23 15.71 3.61 -3.89
CA VAL A 23 15.39 4.39 -5.09
C VAL A 23 14.02 3.99 -5.66
N GLN A 24 13.17 5.00 -5.88
CA GLN A 24 11.79 4.83 -6.34
C GLN A 24 11.50 5.79 -7.48
N ALA A 25 10.80 5.28 -8.50
CA ALA A 25 10.25 6.08 -9.59
C ALA A 25 9.03 6.88 -9.11
N MET A 26 8.94 8.14 -9.54
CA MET A 26 7.86 9.09 -9.25
C MET A 26 7.43 9.79 -10.54
N SER A 27 6.17 10.24 -10.59
CA SER A 27 5.60 10.91 -11.76
C SER A 27 6.00 12.39 -11.80
N SER A 28 6.63 12.83 -12.88
CA SER A 28 6.97 14.25 -13.05
C SER A 28 5.73 15.13 -13.17
N ASN A 29 4.58 14.59 -13.57
CA ASN A 29 3.32 15.35 -13.55
C ASN A 29 2.91 15.75 -12.12
N GLN A 30 3.13 14.86 -11.15
CA GLN A 30 2.88 15.17 -9.73
C GLN A 30 3.86 16.23 -9.22
N LEU A 31 5.14 16.12 -9.60
CA LEU A 31 6.15 17.13 -9.30
C LEU A 31 5.77 18.49 -9.88
N MET A 32 5.46 18.56 -11.19
CA MET A 32 5.06 19.81 -11.84
C MET A 32 3.80 20.41 -11.21
N SER A 33 2.81 19.59 -10.85
CA SER A 33 1.62 20.05 -10.13
C SER A 33 1.95 20.66 -8.76
N SER A 34 2.96 20.12 -8.06
CA SER A 34 3.43 20.71 -6.80
C SER A 34 4.19 22.03 -7.00
N ILE A 35 4.98 22.14 -8.08
CA ILE A 35 5.75 23.33 -8.41
C ILE A 35 4.85 24.48 -8.89
N VAL A 36 3.81 24.19 -9.69
CA VAL A 36 2.83 25.18 -10.18
C VAL A 36 2.19 25.97 -9.03
N ASN A 37 2.01 25.34 -7.87
CA ASN A 37 1.41 25.97 -6.69
C ASN A 37 2.43 26.72 -5.80
N THR A 38 3.71 26.77 -6.19
CA THR A 38 4.75 27.46 -5.43
C THR A 38 4.77 28.95 -5.79
N PRO A 39 4.61 29.86 -4.81
CA PRO A 39 4.66 31.30 -5.06
C PRO A 39 5.99 31.74 -5.67
N GLY A 40 5.93 32.60 -6.69
CA GLY A 40 7.12 33.19 -7.31
C GLY A 40 7.73 32.39 -8.46
N ILE A 41 7.02 31.39 -8.99
CA ILE A 41 7.41 30.68 -10.22
C ILE A 41 6.48 31.13 -11.36
N PRO A 42 6.96 31.92 -12.33
CA PRO A 42 6.16 32.37 -13.47
C PRO A 42 5.87 31.20 -14.46
N ALA A 43 4.73 31.28 -15.15
CA ALA A 43 4.27 30.23 -16.06
C ALA A 43 5.24 30.00 -17.24
N GLU A 44 5.92 31.05 -17.67
CA GLU A 44 6.95 31.03 -18.71
C GLU A 44 8.14 30.16 -18.28
N ALA A 45 8.56 30.25 -17.01
CA ALA A 45 9.63 29.41 -16.46
C ALA A 45 9.24 27.92 -16.43
N LEU A 46 7.98 27.63 -16.11
CA LEU A 46 7.44 26.26 -16.12
C LEU A 46 7.38 25.70 -17.55
N GLY A 47 7.01 26.53 -18.53
CA GLY A 47 7.01 26.15 -19.94
C GLY A 47 8.40 25.76 -20.45
N LEU A 48 9.45 26.48 -20.03
CA LEU A 48 10.82 26.19 -20.42
C LEU A 48 11.32 24.82 -19.95
N ILE A 49 10.89 24.35 -18.78
CA ILE A 49 11.33 23.07 -18.21
C ILE A 49 10.39 21.91 -18.51
N GLY A 50 9.12 22.18 -18.85
CA GLY A 50 8.09 21.16 -19.01
C GLY A 50 8.41 20.12 -20.08
N GLU A 51 9.11 20.53 -21.15
CA GLU A 51 9.55 19.62 -22.22
C GLU A 51 10.89 18.92 -21.93
N ILE A 52 11.64 19.41 -20.94
CA ILE A 52 13.00 18.94 -20.62
C ILE A 52 12.94 17.88 -19.51
N VAL A 53 12.06 18.05 -18.54
CA VAL A 53 11.92 17.11 -17.42
C VAL A 53 11.32 15.79 -17.95
N PRO A 54 11.97 14.64 -17.72
CA PRO A 54 11.46 13.34 -18.17
C PRO A 54 10.10 13.05 -17.52
N PRO A 55 9.25 12.19 -18.11
CA PRO A 55 7.92 11.87 -17.55
C PRO A 55 8.00 11.19 -16.18
N ILE A 56 9.12 10.55 -15.87
CA ILE A 56 9.39 9.86 -14.61
C ILE A 56 10.73 10.37 -14.06
N PHE A 57 10.80 10.60 -12.75
CA PHE A 57 12.05 10.87 -12.04
C PHE A 57 12.24 9.87 -10.90
N TYR A 58 13.43 9.84 -10.32
CA TYR A 58 13.79 8.91 -9.27
C TYR A 58 14.21 9.64 -7.99
N THR A 59 13.83 9.09 -6.85
CA THR A 59 14.23 9.60 -5.54
C THR A 59 14.62 8.44 -4.63
N ASP A 60 15.62 8.66 -3.80
CA ASP A 60 16.02 7.72 -2.76
C ASP A 60 15.38 8.14 -1.43
N VAL A 61 14.25 7.51 -1.09
CA VAL A 61 13.44 7.85 0.09
C VAL A 61 12.90 6.60 0.75
N LYS A 62 12.72 6.66 2.06
CA LYS A 62 12.03 5.61 2.80
C LYS A 62 10.54 5.90 2.81
N ASN A 63 9.77 5.10 2.09
CA ASN A 63 8.33 5.27 1.99
C ASN A 63 7.60 4.15 2.73
N THR A 64 6.75 4.52 3.68
CA THR A 64 5.89 3.60 4.42
C THR A 64 4.44 3.90 4.08
N THR A 65 3.77 2.93 3.48
CA THR A 65 2.32 3.02 3.22
C THR A 65 1.59 2.15 4.22
N LYS A 66 0.56 2.71 4.86
CA LYS A 66 -0.30 2.02 5.83
C LYS A 66 -1.77 2.21 5.45
N PHE A 67 -2.48 1.09 5.34
CA PHE A 67 -3.89 1.02 5.06
C PHE A 67 -4.59 0.29 6.19
N ASP A 68 -5.70 0.85 6.66
CA ASP A 68 -6.54 0.25 7.68
C ASP A 68 -7.87 -0.15 7.03
N TYR A 69 -8.25 -1.43 7.14
CA TYR A 69 -9.49 -1.95 6.58
C TYR A 69 -10.39 -2.56 7.65
N LEU A 70 -11.70 -2.34 7.51
CA LEU A 70 -12.72 -3.22 8.07
C LEU A 70 -13.03 -4.31 7.05
N MET A 71 -12.87 -5.57 7.43
CA MET A 71 -13.11 -6.73 6.55
C MET A 71 -14.30 -7.54 7.05
N ILE A 72 -15.13 -8.00 6.11
CA ILE A 72 -16.25 -8.90 6.35
C ILE A 72 -16.01 -10.19 5.53
N PRO A 73 -15.34 -11.19 6.11
CA PRO A 73 -15.11 -12.46 5.44
C PRO A 73 -16.24 -13.45 5.61
N LEU A 74 -16.50 -14.22 4.55
CA LEU A 74 -17.36 -15.39 4.57
C LEU A 74 -16.51 -16.61 4.18
N SER A 75 -16.39 -17.59 5.06
CA SER A 75 -15.53 -18.76 4.86
C SER A 75 -16.30 -20.05 5.00
N LEU A 76 -16.15 -20.93 4.03
CA LEU A 76 -16.52 -22.33 4.15
C LEU A 76 -15.31 -23.08 4.71
N GLN A 77 -15.50 -23.76 5.84
CA GLN A 77 -14.47 -24.50 6.53
C GLN A 77 -14.73 -26.00 6.42
N VAL A 78 -13.70 -26.75 6.05
CA VAL A 78 -13.69 -28.21 6.05
C VAL A 78 -12.65 -28.73 7.01
N GLY A 79 -12.99 -29.73 7.83
CA GLY A 79 -12.05 -30.21 8.85
C GLY A 79 -12.34 -31.57 9.43
N LYS A 80 -11.39 -32.08 10.20
CA LYS A 80 -11.41 -33.42 10.77
C LYS A 80 -10.84 -33.42 12.19
N ASP A 81 -11.55 -34.08 13.09
CA ASP A 81 -11.07 -34.36 14.45
C ASP A 81 -9.97 -35.42 14.40
N LEU A 82 -8.89 -35.20 15.15
CA LEU A 82 -7.77 -36.13 15.22
C LEU A 82 -8.15 -37.36 16.05
N GLY A 83 -7.61 -38.54 15.73
CA GLY A 83 -7.96 -39.79 16.41
C GLY A 83 -7.15 -40.06 17.69
N GLY A 84 -7.51 -41.14 18.40
CA GLY A 84 -6.74 -41.66 19.54
C GLY A 84 -6.61 -40.67 20.71
N SER A 85 -5.39 -40.52 21.23
CA SER A 85 -5.07 -39.58 22.32
C SER A 85 -5.28 -38.10 21.95
N TRP A 86 -5.51 -37.80 20.67
CA TRP A 86 -5.68 -36.44 20.15
C TRP A 86 -7.12 -36.09 19.79
N LYS A 87 -8.12 -36.85 20.27
CA LYS A 87 -9.56 -36.63 20.00
C LYS A 87 -10.11 -35.24 20.33
N SER A 88 -9.42 -34.49 21.19
CA SER A 88 -9.78 -33.11 21.52
C SER A 88 -9.26 -32.11 20.48
N TRP A 89 -8.40 -32.52 19.56
CA TRP A 89 -7.80 -31.65 18.55
C TRP A 89 -8.50 -31.82 17.21
N ARG A 90 -8.64 -30.71 16.47
CA ARG A 90 -9.20 -30.69 15.13
C ARG A 90 -8.37 -29.82 14.22
N VAL A 91 -8.07 -30.34 13.04
CA VAL A 91 -7.47 -29.57 11.93
C VAL A 91 -8.54 -29.23 10.91
N TYR A 92 -8.44 -28.05 10.31
CA TYR A 92 -9.38 -27.62 9.28
C TYR A 92 -8.74 -26.62 8.32
N ALA A 93 -9.31 -26.50 7.14
CA ALA A 93 -8.98 -25.50 6.15
C ALA A 93 -10.24 -24.71 5.82
N GLY A 94 -10.10 -23.39 5.66
CA GLY A 94 -11.19 -22.50 5.28
C GLY A 94 -10.84 -21.72 4.03
N ALA A 95 -11.85 -21.45 3.20
CA ALA A 95 -11.71 -20.55 2.07
C ALA A 95 -13.04 -19.86 1.78
N GLY A 96 -12.97 -18.65 1.22
CA GLY A 96 -14.14 -17.95 0.74
C GLY A 96 -13.91 -16.49 0.39
N PRO A 97 -14.97 -15.78 -0.01
CA PRO A 97 -14.87 -14.38 -0.37
C PRO A 97 -14.79 -13.46 0.85
N PHE A 98 -14.31 -12.25 0.62
CA PHE A 98 -14.44 -11.15 1.56
C PHE A 98 -14.81 -9.85 0.84
N VAL A 99 -15.43 -8.94 1.59
CA VAL A 99 -15.51 -7.51 1.25
C VAL A 99 -14.77 -6.71 2.31
N SER A 100 -14.12 -5.62 1.92
CA SER A 100 -13.44 -4.74 2.85
C SER A 100 -13.67 -3.27 2.54
N PHE A 101 -13.62 -2.46 3.60
CA PHE A 101 -13.85 -1.02 3.58
C PHE A 101 -12.62 -0.30 4.14
N LEU A 102 -12.04 0.60 3.34
CA LEU A 102 -10.87 1.39 3.70
C LEU A 102 -11.24 2.44 4.76
N LEU A 103 -10.74 2.24 5.97
CA LEU A 103 -10.92 3.14 7.11
C LEU A 103 -9.92 4.31 7.04
N SER A 104 -8.65 4.01 6.77
CA SER A 104 -7.55 4.99 6.75
C SER A 104 -6.47 4.59 5.76
N ALA A 105 -5.84 5.58 5.11
CA ALA A 105 -4.74 5.38 4.18
C ALA A 105 -3.69 6.47 4.35
N LYS A 106 -2.54 6.11 4.89
CA LYS A 106 -1.45 7.05 5.17
C LYS A 106 -0.20 6.64 4.42
N GLN A 107 0.37 7.58 3.68
CA GLN A 107 1.71 7.46 3.12
C GLN A 107 2.66 8.36 3.90
N VAL A 108 3.68 7.76 4.49
CA VAL A 108 4.73 8.48 5.22
C VAL A 108 6.03 8.30 4.46
N SER A 109 6.42 9.33 3.74
CA SER A 109 7.73 9.40 3.12
C SER A 109 8.67 10.10 4.09
N LYS A 110 9.79 9.44 4.45
CA LYS A 110 10.83 9.99 5.33
C LYS A 110 12.13 10.08 4.56
N GLY A 111 12.74 11.26 4.61
CA GLY A 111 14.08 11.49 4.09
C GLY A 111 14.21 12.80 3.32
N LYS A 112 15.45 13.07 2.94
CA LYS A 112 15.81 14.11 1.99
C LYS A 112 16.41 13.43 0.78
N SER A 113 15.98 13.81 -0.41
CA SER A 113 16.53 13.25 -1.64
C SER A 113 16.61 14.29 -2.73
N LYS A 114 17.68 14.21 -3.52
CA LYS A 114 17.73 14.91 -4.81
C LYS A 114 16.84 14.15 -5.80
N LEU A 115 16.42 14.87 -6.83
CA LEU A 115 15.62 14.30 -7.90
C LEU A 115 16.56 13.84 -9.02
N TYR A 116 16.49 12.55 -9.36
CA TYR A 116 17.36 11.91 -10.35
C TYR A 116 16.60 11.57 -11.63
N THR A 117 17.31 11.51 -12.75
CA THR A 117 16.75 11.09 -14.04
C THR A 117 16.71 9.57 -14.19
N ASP A 118 17.50 8.86 -13.38
CA ASP A 118 17.67 7.41 -13.46
C ASP A 118 17.78 6.75 -12.08
N ALA A 119 17.54 5.44 -12.04
CA ALA A 119 17.59 4.64 -10.82
C ALA A 119 19.01 4.45 -10.26
N SER A 120 20.05 4.59 -11.10
CA SER A 120 21.46 4.54 -10.68
C SER A 120 21.95 5.84 -10.03
N LYS A 121 21.10 6.87 -9.96
CA LYS A 121 21.42 8.19 -9.40
C LYS A 121 22.58 8.87 -10.14
N SER A 122 22.69 8.65 -11.46
CA SER A 122 23.82 9.16 -12.25
C SER A 122 23.72 10.66 -12.52
N GLN A 123 22.52 11.17 -12.78
CA GLN A 123 22.27 12.59 -13.04
C GLN A 123 21.04 13.11 -12.28
N THR A 124 21.07 14.37 -11.87
CA THR A 124 19.93 15.05 -11.24
C THR A 124 19.05 15.75 -12.28
N LEU A 125 17.78 16.03 -11.94
CA LEU A 125 16.89 16.79 -12.82
C LEU A 125 17.45 18.18 -13.14
N TRP A 126 18.16 18.83 -12.22
CA TRP A 126 18.81 20.10 -12.53
C TRP A 126 19.94 19.96 -13.57
N SER A 127 20.72 18.87 -13.52
CA SER A 127 21.87 18.70 -14.41
C SER A 127 21.51 18.49 -15.89
N ILE A 128 20.28 18.07 -16.18
CA ILE A 128 19.80 17.92 -17.57
C ILE A 128 19.25 19.21 -18.16
N ILE A 129 19.07 20.26 -17.35
CA ILE A 129 18.68 21.57 -17.88
C ILE A 129 19.84 22.12 -18.72
N PRO A 130 19.61 22.49 -19.99
CA PRO A 130 20.66 22.99 -20.87
C PRO A 130 21.40 24.21 -20.28
N PRO A 131 22.75 24.28 -20.39
CA PRO A 131 23.55 25.34 -19.79
C PRO A 131 23.18 26.77 -20.24
N ASN A 132 22.60 26.91 -21.44
CA ASN A 132 22.11 28.19 -21.96
C ASN A 132 20.78 28.62 -21.33
N ILE A 133 20.02 27.70 -20.72
CA ILE A 133 18.73 27.97 -20.07
C ILE A 133 18.90 28.18 -18.55
N GLN A 134 19.89 27.53 -17.93
CA GLN A 134 20.12 27.65 -16.48
C GLN A 134 20.25 29.09 -15.96
N PRO A 135 20.97 30.03 -16.61
CA PRO A 135 21.05 31.42 -16.16
C PRO A 135 19.69 32.12 -16.21
N ILE A 136 18.89 31.84 -17.23
CA ILE A 136 17.55 32.41 -17.42
C ILE A 136 16.62 31.96 -16.29
N ILE A 137 16.63 30.67 -15.94
CA ILE A 137 15.83 30.14 -14.81
C ILE A 137 16.33 30.73 -13.49
N THR A 138 17.63 30.90 -13.33
CA THR A 138 18.23 31.44 -12.09
C THR A 138 17.76 32.87 -11.82
N GLU A 139 17.67 33.68 -12.88
CA GLU A 139 17.20 35.06 -12.78
C GLU A 139 15.67 35.15 -12.65
N MET A 140 14.93 34.40 -13.47
CA MET A 140 13.47 34.51 -13.57
C MET A 140 12.72 33.72 -12.48
N ALA A 141 13.29 32.61 -12.00
CA ALA A 141 12.62 31.68 -11.09
C ALA A 141 13.64 30.94 -10.20
N PRO A 142 14.35 31.62 -9.28
CA PRO A 142 15.37 31.01 -8.43
C PRO A 142 14.84 29.84 -7.58
N GLN A 143 13.53 29.82 -7.29
CA GLN A 143 12.88 28.72 -6.56
C GLN A 143 12.88 27.39 -7.33
N LEU A 144 12.91 27.42 -8.67
CA LEU A 144 12.98 26.21 -9.50
C LEU A 144 14.29 25.45 -9.33
N ILE A 145 15.39 26.16 -9.01
CA ILE A 145 16.68 25.54 -8.71
C ILE A 145 16.55 24.61 -7.50
N ASN A 146 15.88 25.09 -6.44
CA ASN A 146 15.66 24.32 -5.23
C ASN A 146 14.70 23.15 -5.48
N ALA A 147 13.67 23.36 -6.31
CA ALA A 147 12.70 22.31 -6.64
C ALA A 147 13.31 21.16 -7.47
N LEU A 148 14.23 21.45 -8.41
CA LEU A 148 14.79 20.44 -9.32
C LEU A 148 16.18 19.94 -8.91
N GLY A 149 16.98 20.78 -8.25
CA GLY A 149 18.37 20.50 -7.88
C GLY A 149 18.61 20.40 -6.37
N GLY A 150 17.70 20.94 -5.57
CA GLY A 150 17.76 20.87 -4.11
C GLY A 150 17.37 19.50 -3.57
N GLU A 151 17.65 19.31 -2.28
CA GLU A 151 17.11 18.17 -1.55
C GLU A 151 15.65 18.43 -1.19
N SER A 152 14.75 17.64 -1.77
CA SER A 152 13.34 17.66 -1.42
C SER A 152 13.13 16.98 -0.07
N VAL A 153 12.38 17.63 0.82
CA VAL A 153 11.95 17.05 2.10
C VAL A 153 10.62 16.36 1.88
N PHE A 154 10.58 15.06 2.11
CA PHE A 154 9.35 14.29 1.99
C PHE A 154 8.66 14.14 3.35
N GLY A 155 7.33 14.24 3.33
CA GLY A 155 6.49 14.24 4.52
C GLY A 155 5.41 13.16 4.51
N ALA A 156 4.50 13.27 5.48
CA ALA A 156 3.30 12.44 5.51
C ALA A 156 2.20 13.06 4.64
N ALA A 157 1.57 12.26 3.79
CA ALA A 157 0.40 12.61 3.02
C ALA A 157 -0.74 11.63 3.30
N ASP A 158 -1.95 12.15 3.42
CA ASP A 158 -3.16 11.32 3.35
C ASP A 158 -3.44 11.04 1.87
N ILE A 159 -3.60 9.77 1.53
CA ILE A 159 -3.82 9.31 0.15
C ILE A 159 -5.17 8.61 0.00
N LYS A 160 -6.06 8.72 0.99
CA LYS A 160 -7.35 8.01 1.00
C LYS A 160 -8.22 8.37 -0.20
N ASP A 161 -8.23 9.64 -0.59
CA ASP A 161 -9.08 10.13 -1.68
C ASP A 161 -8.65 9.62 -3.06
N ASP A 162 -7.39 9.22 -3.21
CA ASP A 162 -6.85 8.64 -4.46
C ASP A 162 -7.15 7.14 -4.61
N LEU A 163 -7.70 6.52 -3.55
CA LEU A 163 -7.89 5.07 -3.45
C LEU A 163 -9.36 4.69 -3.49
N ARG A 164 -9.63 3.50 -4.03
CA ARG A 164 -10.95 2.88 -3.91
C ARG A 164 -11.19 2.49 -2.46
N THR A 165 -12.32 2.97 -1.91
CA THR A 165 -12.67 2.75 -0.50
C THR A 165 -13.28 1.37 -0.24
N VAL A 166 -13.68 0.66 -1.28
CA VAL A 166 -14.25 -0.69 -1.19
C VAL A 166 -13.36 -1.64 -2.00
N ASN A 167 -13.01 -2.77 -1.40
CA ASN A 167 -12.28 -3.86 -2.03
C ASN A 167 -13.04 -5.18 -1.80
N ALA A 168 -12.82 -6.14 -2.69
CA ALA A 168 -13.36 -7.48 -2.59
C ALA A 168 -12.31 -8.47 -3.06
N GLY A 169 -12.32 -9.67 -2.48
CA GLY A 169 -11.33 -10.67 -2.83
C GLY A 169 -11.61 -12.03 -2.25
N VAL A 170 -10.57 -12.84 -2.23
CA VAL A 170 -10.61 -14.21 -1.71
C VAL A 170 -9.65 -14.35 -0.54
N GLN A 171 -10.00 -15.23 0.39
CA GLN A 171 -9.17 -15.59 1.52
C GLN A 171 -9.08 -17.09 1.70
N GLY A 172 -8.01 -17.52 2.35
CA GLY A 172 -7.80 -18.91 2.74
C GLY A 172 -7.05 -19.00 4.06
N ASN A 173 -7.39 -20.00 4.87
CA ASN A 173 -6.72 -20.27 6.14
C ASN A 173 -6.59 -21.77 6.44
N LEU A 174 -5.63 -22.08 7.30
CA LEU A 174 -5.46 -23.37 7.94
C LEU A 174 -5.60 -23.16 9.44
N GLY A 175 -6.34 -24.05 10.09
CA GLY A 175 -6.68 -23.92 11.49
C GLY A 175 -6.43 -25.19 12.29
N LEU A 176 -6.06 -24.98 13.54
CA LEU A 176 -5.97 -25.99 14.59
C LEU A 176 -6.87 -25.54 15.73
N SER A 177 -7.68 -26.45 16.27
CA SER A 177 -8.52 -26.16 17.42
C SER A 177 -8.47 -27.26 18.46
N TYR A 178 -8.61 -26.85 19.72
CA TYR A 178 -8.67 -27.73 20.88
C TYR A 178 -10.02 -27.58 21.56
N GLN A 179 -10.75 -28.69 21.66
CA GLN A 179 -12.05 -28.82 22.29
C GLN A 179 -11.90 -29.32 23.73
N CYS A 180 -12.47 -28.57 24.67
CA CYS A 180 -12.63 -28.97 26.07
C CYS A 180 -14.07 -28.75 26.50
N HIS A 181 -14.84 -29.83 26.66
CA HIS A 181 -16.27 -29.80 26.97
C HIS A 181 -17.05 -28.92 25.97
N ARG A 182 -17.63 -27.81 26.44
CA ARG A 182 -18.38 -26.84 25.61
C ARG A 182 -17.49 -25.74 25.02
N ASN A 183 -16.21 -25.71 25.36
CA ASN A 183 -15.27 -24.66 24.99
C ASN A 183 -14.34 -25.12 23.88
N LYS A 184 -14.02 -24.23 22.95
CA LYS A 184 -13.07 -24.45 21.88
C LYS A 184 -12.09 -23.29 21.81
N LEU A 185 -10.79 -23.57 21.89
CA LEU A 185 -9.76 -22.61 21.52
C LEU A 185 -9.29 -22.93 20.10
N PHE A 186 -9.01 -21.91 19.30
CA PHE A 186 -8.54 -22.12 17.95
C PHE A 186 -7.50 -21.10 17.53
N LEU A 187 -6.57 -21.57 16.72
CA LEU A 187 -5.55 -20.79 16.05
C LEU A 187 -5.71 -21.01 14.55
N GLU A 188 -5.76 -19.94 13.78
CA GLU A 188 -5.75 -19.98 12.32
C GLU A 188 -4.59 -19.14 11.79
N VAL A 189 -3.95 -19.66 10.76
CA VAL A 189 -2.98 -18.93 9.95
C VAL A 189 -3.48 -18.91 8.52
N GLY A 190 -3.34 -17.78 7.84
CA GLY A 190 -3.90 -17.63 6.51
C GLY A 190 -3.47 -16.35 5.83
N GLY A 191 -4.21 -16.02 4.79
CA GLY A 191 -4.06 -14.76 4.10
C GLY A 191 -5.22 -14.46 3.18
N ASN A 192 -5.18 -13.27 2.62
CA ASN A 192 -6.16 -12.78 1.66
C ASN A 192 -5.50 -12.10 0.47
N TYR A 193 -6.23 -12.05 -0.63
CA TYR A 193 -5.85 -11.36 -1.85
C TYR A 193 -7.04 -10.58 -2.39
N GLY A 194 -6.90 -9.25 -2.47
CA GLY A 194 -7.88 -8.35 -3.06
C GLY A 194 -7.84 -8.41 -4.59
N LEU A 195 -9.01 -8.56 -5.21
CA LEU A 195 -9.17 -8.60 -6.67
C LEU A 195 -9.44 -7.22 -7.28
N VAL A 196 -9.73 -6.22 -6.44
CA VAL A 196 -9.96 -4.84 -6.89
C VAL A 196 -8.66 -4.05 -6.80
N ARG A 197 -8.34 -3.33 -7.88
CA ARG A 197 -7.20 -2.40 -7.93
C ARG A 197 -7.38 -1.26 -6.94
N LEU A 198 -6.33 -0.92 -6.23
CA LEU A 198 -6.36 0.08 -5.16
C LEU A 198 -6.50 1.50 -5.69
N GLN A 199 -5.75 1.83 -6.72
CA GLN A 199 -5.74 3.16 -7.30
C GLN A 199 -7.00 3.41 -8.14
N LYS A 200 -7.59 4.60 -7.99
CA LYS A 200 -8.69 5.06 -8.85
C LYS A 200 -8.19 5.36 -10.28
N ASP A 201 -7.01 5.96 -10.37
CA ASP A 201 -6.34 6.30 -11.64
C ASP A 201 -5.21 5.31 -11.95
N THR A 202 -5.22 4.80 -13.19
CA THR A 202 -4.18 3.91 -13.72
C THR A 202 -2.80 4.58 -13.84
N SER A 203 -2.74 5.91 -13.90
CA SER A 203 -1.48 6.67 -13.92
C SER A 203 -0.67 6.49 -12.61
N ASN A 204 -1.35 6.21 -11.50
CA ASN A 204 -0.77 6.00 -10.17
C ASN A 204 -0.42 4.53 -9.85
N GLY A 205 -0.49 3.65 -10.86
CA GLY A 205 -0.17 2.22 -10.77
C GLY A 205 -1.39 1.31 -10.66
N SER A 206 -1.15 0.00 -10.69
CA SER A 206 -2.18 -1.06 -10.66
C SER A 206 -1.81 -2.12 -9.63
N ASN A 207 -1.92 -1.77 -8.35
CA ASN A 207 -1.58 -2.68 -7.27
C ASN A 207 -2.82 -3.35 -6.69
N HIS A 208 -2.64 -4.62 -6.31
CA HIS A 208 -3.58 -5.38 -5.50
C HIS A 208 -3.05 -5.42 -4.07
N ILE A 209 -3.95 -5.48 -3.11
CA ILE A 209 -3.61 -5.56 -1.69
C ILE A 209 -3.76 -7.02 -1.24
N SER A 210 -2.80 -7.48 -0.44
CA SER A 210 -2.82 -8.79 0.17
C SER A 210 -2.26 -8.70 1.59
N SER A 211 -2.75 -9.53 2.49
CA SER A 211 -2.23 -9.63 3.84
C SER A 211 -2.12 -11.09 4.30
N ALA A 212 -1.16 -11.33 5.19
CA ALA A 212 -1.11 -12.53 6.01
C ALA A 212 -1.88 -12.28 7.31
N SER A 213 -2.56 -13.31 7.81
CA SER A 213 -3.41 -13.23 8.99
C SER A 213 -3.06 -14.32 10.00
N ILE A 214 -3.06 -13.96 11.28
CA ILE A 214 -3.02 -14.89 12.41
C ILE A 214 -4.25 -14.57 13.27
N ILE A 215 -5.07 -15.58 13.53
CA ILE A 215 -6.31 -15.44 14.31
C ILE A 215 -6.23 -16.38 15.51
N LEU A 216 -6.35 -15.81 16.70
CA LEU A 216 -6.55 -16.57 17.94
C LEU A 216 -7.99 -16.34 18.39
N GLY A 217 -8.72 -17.40 18.69
CA GLY A 217 -10.11 -17.28 19.08
C GLY A 217 -10.59 -18.33 20.07
N TYR A 218 -11.75 -18.03 20.64
CA TYR A 218 -12.49 -18.86 21.57
C TYR A 218 -13.93 -19.00 21.08
N ALA A 219 -14.50 -20.20 21.19
CA ALA A 219 -15.89 -20.46 20.90
C ALA A 219 -16.53 -21.28 22.03
N HIS A 220 -17.80 -20.97 22.32
CA HIS A 220 -18.59 -21.69 23.31
C HIS A 220 -19.82 -22.31 22.64
N ARG A 221 -20.07 -23.58 22.94
CA ARG A 221 -21.28 -24.29 22.52
C ARG A 221 -22.38 -24.06 23.56
N LEU A 222 -23.41 -23.31 23.18
CA LEU A 222 -24.63 -23.09 23.96
C LEU A 222 -25.37 -24.40 24.23
#